data_AF-A4D9M7-F1
#
_entry.id   AF-A4D9M7-F1
#
_cell.length_a   1.000
_cell.length_b   1.000
_cell.length_c   1.000
_cell.angle_alpha   90.00
_cell.angle_beta   90.00
_cell.angle_gamma   90.00
#
_symmetry.space_group_name_H-M   'P 1'
#
loop_
_entity.id
_entity.type
_entity.pdbx_description
1 polymer ?
#
loop_
_entity_poly.entity_id
_entity_poly.type
_entity_poly.pdbx_seq_one_letter_code
_entity_poly.pdbx_strand_id
1 'polypeptide(L)'
;MTAIDLANWMKYLDPSVRVIDSYISCSHDASAYKYDGGDNVMHEFVGSICQSADYTGQLLAGSRWFDLRVTRDGNTLVTKHGIITFQPFETVLYQIKNFADSHKSEFIFLDLDLAHEDGVGGDVLAMLIKVLGDGKEDAFATAHVGPDGKMYNTDLTWAKLREDGKQYVVIYGEEEKVNGETKHYDSGKYWAPQAGNIRDNWADDYEDKSPQEIVNWLDQVLAQWKKEKLWITQLIDTPKRSYMPGHHPSDCDSRAAPVFTGWLTKFKPGDKLGIVKRDFVNEGWNEPGISHVILLNKFTQSPVLPLGPTINYLSTIRLRTLDGRYVAVDSNPPGNTNLSLLTLVNAPTDNTRFLIRHYRRDSSWEWPFSGNLDADSCNANGNVRLVHVDSRVGDDTVVSCAKNSGGFMYWGVGWGPADDWETFLPYDPANPRSSAKIRDGSVIVLRTLWHMYWKAGNDENLYTRLNASTGAIEDATRFVVEKA
;
A
#
# COMPACT_ATOMS: atom_id res chain seq x y z
N MET A 1 14.14 6.62 -10.86
CA MET A 1 12.89 6.15 -11.47
C MET A 1 11.91 7.32 -11.52
N THR A 2 10.99 7.33 -12.46
CA THR A 2 9.89 8.31 -12.48
C THR A 2 8.79 7.82 -11.53
N ALA A 3 8.36 8.65 -10.57
CA ALA A 3 7.36 8.25 -9.58
C ALA A 3 6.01 7.96 -10.24
N ILE A 4 5.37 6.86 -9.88
CA ILE A 4 4.01 6.50 -10.32
C ILE A 4 3.03 6.89 -9.21
N ASP A 5 1.83 7.32 -9.58
CA ASP A 5 0.73 7.49 -8.64
C ASP A 5 0.16 6.11 -8.21
N LEU A 6 0.91 5.37 -7.39
CA LEU A 6 0.55 4.02 -6.94
C LEU A 6 -0.81 4.01 -6.19
N ALA A 7 -1.16 5.10 -5.52
CA ALA A 7 -2.42 5.20 -4.79
C ALA A 7 -3.63 5.41 -5.73
N ASN A 8 -3.44 5.99 -6.93
CA ASN A 8 -4.54 6.32 -7.84
C ASN A 8 -4.32 5.87 -9.29
N TRP A 9 -3.54 4.80 -9.51
CA TRP A 9 -3.12 4.43 -10.86
C TRP A 9 -4.29 4.03 -11.76
N MET A 10 -5.37 3.49 -11.18
CA MET A 10 -6.53 3.04 -11.95
C MET A 10 -7.35 4.21 -12.51
N LYS A 11 -7.25 5.42 -11.96
CA LYS A 11 -7.90 6.61 -12.51
C LYS A 11 -7.50 6.92 -13.95
N TYR A 12 -6.31 6.47 -14.35
CA TYR A 12 -5.71 6.72 -15.65
C TYR A 12 -5.97 5.62 -16.69
N LEU A 13 -6.57 4.50 -16.27
CA LEU A 13 -6.79 3.35 -17.15
C LEU A 13 -7.64 3.69 -18.36
N ASP A 14 -7.31 3.10 -19.50
CA ASP A 14 -8.17 3.17 -20.67
C ASP A 14 -9.52 2.47 -20.38
N PRO A 15 -10.64 3.22 -20.39
CA PRO A 15 -11.93 2.69 -19.98
C PRO A 15 -12.44 1.58 -20.93
N SER A 16 -11.95 1.51 -22.17
CA SER A 16 -12.40 0.50 -23.14
C SER A 16 -11.78 -0.88 -22.90
N VAL A 17 -10.77 -0.98 -22.04
CA VAL A 17 -10.06 -2.25 -21.79
C VAL A 17 -10.94 -3.15 -20.91
N ARG A 18 -10.98 -4.44 -21.27
CA ARG A 18 -11.61 -5.46 -20.43
C ARG A 18 -10.75 -5.68 -19.20
N VAL A 19 -11.38 -5.81 -18.04
CA VAL A 19 -10.70 -6.04 -16.77
C VAL A 19 -9.81 -7.30 -16.85
N ILE A 20 -10.26 -8.35 -17.56
CA ILE A 20 -9.51 -9.61 -17.75
C ILE A 20 -8.25 -9.44 -18.62
N ASP A 21 -8.19 -8.41 -19.45
CA ASP A 21 -7.02 -8.10 -20.29
C ASP A 21 -6.03 -7.16 -19.57
N SER A 22 -6.28 -6.82 -18.30
CA SER A 22 -5.46 -5.89 -17.51
C SER A 22 -4.44 -6.62 -16.63
N TYR A 23 -3.44 -5.88 -16.18
CA TYR A 23 -2.41 -6.36 -15.27
C TYR A 23 -2.66 -5.77 -13.88
N ILE A 24 -2.78 -6.63 -12.88
CA ILE A 24 -3.17 -6.21 -11.53
C ILE A 24 -2.16 -6.79 -10.54
N SER A 25 -1.58 -5.93 -9.72
CA SER A 25 -0.77 -6.33 -8.56
C SER A 25 -1.66 -6.92 -7.47
N CYS A 26 -1.21 -8.05 -6.91
CA CYS A 26 -1.93 -8.82 -5.92
C CYS A 26 -1.08 -9.06 -4.67
N SER A 27 -1.69 -8.87 -3.51
CA SER A 27 -1.14 -9.26 -2.22
C SER A 27 -1.51 -10.72 -1.92
N HIS A 28 -0.50 -11.59 -1.80
CA HIS A 28 -0.66 -12.95 -1.27
C HIS A 28 -0.96 -12.90 0.23
N ASP A 29 -1.85 -13.76 0.71
CA ASP A 29 -2.27 -13.84 2.12
C ASP A 29 -2.36 -12.45 2.77
N ALA A 30 -3.15 -11.58 2.13
CA ALA A 30 -3.09 -10.14 2.32
C ALA A 30 -3.34 -9.70 3.76
N SER A 31 -4.03 -10.53 4.54
CA SER A 31 -4.32 -10.29 5.95
C SER A 31 -3.22 -10.74 6.90
N ALA A 32 -2.19 -11.43 6.43
CA ALA A 32 -1.12 -11.96 7.25
C ALA A 32 -0.01 -10.91 7.48
N TYR A 33 -0.38 -9.83 8.17
CA TYR A 33 0.51 -8.76 8.64
C TYR A 33 0.44 -8.63 10.17
N LYS A 34 1.40 -7.92 10.75
CA LYS A 34 1.44 -7.68 12.20
C LYS A 34 0.38 -6.67 12.62
N TYR A 35 -0.35 -6.94 13.69
CA TYR A 35 -1.38 -6.04 14.20
C TYR A 35 -1.37 -5.95 15.73
N ASP A 36 -1.85 -4.82 16.25
CA ASP A 36 -1.90 -4.59 17.69
C ASP A 36 -2.88 -5.56 18.37
N GLY A 37 -2.40 -6.24 19.41
CA GLY A 37 -3.17 -7.25 20.14
C GLY A 37 -3.07 -8.68 19.58
N GLY A 38 -2.36 -8.89 18.47
CA GLY A 38 -2.06 -10.23 17.95
C GLY A 38 -0.84 -10.87 18.60
N ASP A 39 -0.74 -12.20 18.53
CA ASP A 39 0.46 -12.96 18.92
C ASP A 39 1.53 -12.91 17.82
N ASN A 40 1.97 -11.68 17.51
CA ASN A 40 2.88 -11.40 16.41
C ASN A 40 4.21 -12.17 16.55
N VAL A 41 4.67 -12.41 17.79
CA VAL A 41 5.89 -13.18 18.05
C VAL A 41 5.72 -14.62 17.61
N MET A 42 4.59 -15.26 17.92
CA MET A 42 4.30 -16.60 17.42
C MET A 42 4.12 -16.60 15.90
N HIS A 43 3.47 -15.59 15.34
CA HIS A 43 3.24 -15.49 13.89
C HIS A 43 4.56 -15.38 13.12
N GLU A 44 5.52 -14.60 13.63
CA GLU A 44 6.89 -14.52 13.12
C GLU A 44 7.63 -15.85 13.31
N PHE A 45 7.53 -16.47 14.49
CA PHE A 45 8.20 -17.74 14.77
C PHE A 45 7.77 -18.87 13.82
N VAL A 46 6.48 -18.95 13.50
CA VAL A 46 5.94 -19.93 12.54
C VAL A 46 6.01 -19.44 11.09
N GLY A 47 6.51 -18.22 10.85
CA GLY A 47 6.58 -17.51 9.57
C GLY A 47 5.28 -17.54 8.78
N SER A 48 4.21 -17.17 9.46
CA SER A 48 2.90 -16.97 8.84
C SER A 48 2.72 -15.55 8.29
N ILE A 49 3.64 -14.62 8.56
CA ILE A 49 3.60 -13.23 8.07
C ILE A 49 4.01 -13.18 6.58
N CYS A 50 3.11 -12.69 5.74
CA CYS A 50 3.30 -12.53 4.29
C CYS A 50 3.29 -11.07 3.83
N GLN A 51 2.87 -10.14 4.70
CA GLN A 51 2.82 -8.71 4.40
C GLN A 51 3.38 -7.93 5.59
N SER A 52 4.05 -6.80 5.33
CA SER A 52 4.57 -5.94 6.39
C SER A 52 3.64 -4.79 6.76
N ALA A 53 2.76 -4.37 5.83
CA ALA A 53 1.73 -3.37 6.13
C ALA A 53 0.31 -3.94 6.11
N ASP A 54 -0.58 -3.19 6.74
CA ASP A 54 -2.03 -3.39 6.69
C ASP A 54 -2.60 -3.14 5.28
N TYR A 55 -3.92 -3.28 5.10
CA TYR A 55 -4.53 -3.06 3.78
C TYR A 55 -4.36 -1.63 3.27
N THR A 56 -4.28 -0.63 4.16
CA THR A 56 -4.03 0.76 3.76
C THR A 56 -2.65 0.87 3.11
N GLY A 57 -1.61 0.34 3.75
CA GLY A 57 -0.25 0.34 3.20
C GLY A 57 -0.13 -0.43 1.89
N GLN A 58 -0.78 -1.61 1.79
CA GLN A 58 -0.77 -2.42 0.58
C GLN A 58 -1.49 -1.72 -0.60
N LEU A 59 -2.62 -1.06 -0.34
CA LEU A 59 -3.35 -0.26 -1.33
C LEU A 59 -2.52 0.95 -1.79
N LEU A 60 -1.86 1.65 -0.86
CA LEU A 60 -0.96 2.76 -1.18
C LEU A 60 0.28 2.33 -1.96
N ALA A 61 0.73 1.08 -1.79
CA ALA A 61 1.80 0.46 -2.58
C ALA A 61 1.36 0.02 -3.99
N GLY A 62 0.06 0.17 -4.31
CA GLY A 62 -0.49 -0.09 -5.64
C GLY A 62 -1.17 -1.45 -5.81
N SER A 63 -1.21 -2.30 -4.77
CA SER A 63 -1.98 -3.56 -4.82
C SER A 63 -3.47 -3.28 -4.97
N ARG A 64 -4.17 -4.05 -5.81
CA ARG A 64 -5.63 -3.92 -6.01
C ARG A 64 -6.36 -5.26 -5.93
N TRP A 65 -5.64 -6.36 -5.83
CA TRP A 65 -6.19 -7.70 -5.69
C TRP A 65 -5.68 -8.35 -4.41
N PHE A 66 -6.60 -8.78 -3.57
CA PHE A 66 -6.26 -9.28 -2.25
C PHE A 66 -6.69 -10.72 -2.13
N ASP A 67 -5.73 -11.60 -1.83
CA ASP A 67 -5.98 -12.97 -1.38
C ASP A 67 -6.43 -12.93 0.09
N LEU A 68 -7.73 -13.04 0.31
CA LEU A 68 -8.39 -12.87 1.61
C LEU A 68 -8.89 -14.22 2.10
N ARG A 69 -8.21 -14.77 3.11
CA ARG A 69 -8.66 -16.02 3.73
C ARG A 69 -9.40 -15.73 5.02
N VAL A 70 -10.64 -16.21 5.13
CA VAL A 70 -11.54 -15.92 6.26
C VAL A 70 -11.99 -17.22 6.92
N THR A 71 -12.08 -17.20 8.24
CA THR A 71 -12.61 -18.29 9.06
C THR A 71 -13.40 -17.74 10.23
N ARG A 72 -13.92 -18.65 11.06
CA ARG A 72 -14.59 -18.33 12.31
C ARG A 72 -13.69 -18.70 13.49
N ASP A 73 -13.58 -17.80 14.45
CA ASP A 73 -13.07 -18.07 15.80
C ASP A 73 -14.18 -17.74 16.82
N GLY A 74 -14.77 -18.80 17.39
CA GLY A 74 -15.99 -18.69 18.18
C GLY A 74 -17.16 -18.10 17.36
N ASN A 75 -17.59 -16.88 17.70
CA ASN A 75 -18.65 -16.15 17.00
C ASN A 75 -18.12 -15.01 16.11
N THR A 76 -16.80 -14.88 16.00
CA THR A 76 -16.16 -13.76 15.30
C THR A 76 -15.59 -14.23 13.97
N LEU A 77 -15.85 -13.49 12.90
CA LEU A 77 -15.13 -13.68 11.64
C LEU A 77 -13.73 -13.09 11.77
N VAL A 78 -12.73 -13.92 11.54
CA VAL A 78 -11.31 -13.56 11.59
C VAL A 78 -10.63 -13.96 10.30
N THR A 79 -9.55 -13.28 9.97
CA THR A 79 -8.71 -13.67 8.85
C THR A 79 -7.73 -14.76 9.28
N LYS A 80 -7.18 -15.53 8.33
CA LYS A 80 -6.29 -16.66 8.64
C LYS A 80 -5.15 -16.84 7.64
N HIS A 81 -4.14 -17.58 8.08
CA HIS A 81 -3.15 -18.24 7.23
C HIS A 81 -2.96 -19.66 7.76
N GLY A 82 -3.49 -20.65 7.02
CA GLY A 82 -3.55 -22.04 7.50
C GLY A 82 -4.40 -22.14 8.77
N ILE A 83 -3.80 -22.61 9.86
CA ILE A 83 -4.45 -22.72 11.18
C ILE A 83 -4.28 -21.46 12.05
N ILE A 84 -3.46 -20.50 11.61
CA ILE A 84 -3.14 -19.29 12.37
C ILE A 84 -4.18 -18.22 12.06
N THR A 85 -4.75 -17.60 13.09
CA THR A 85 -5.74 -16.52 12.95
C THR A 85 -5.08 -15.16 13.13
N PHE A 86 -5.64 -14.17 12.42
CA PHE A 86 -5.17 -12.79 12.41
C PHE A 86 -6.29 -11.87 12.91
N GLN A 87 -6.27 -10.60 12.54
CA GLN A 87 -7.27 -9.62 12.96
C GLN A 87 -8.72 -10.01 12.59
N PRO A 88 -9.71 -9.45 13.30
CA PRO A 88 -11.11 -9.54 12.91
C PRO A 88 -11.32 -9.07 11.47
N PHE A 89 -12.17 -9.79 10.72
CA PHE A 89 -12.46 -9.48 9.33
C PHE A 89 -13.06 -8.08 9.17
N GLU A 90 -13.90 -7.64 10.11
CA GLU A 90 -14.47 -6.28 10.13
C GLU A 90 -13.39 -5.19 10.16
N THR A 91 -12.31 -5.38 10.93
CA THR A 91 -11.18 -4.43 10.99
C THR A 91 -10.51 -4.29 9.61
N VAL A 92 -10.31 -5.40 8.91
CA VAL A 92 -9.75 -5.41 7.54
C VAL A 92 -10.64 -4.63 6.58
N LEU A 93 -11.97 -4.83 6.65
CA LEU A 93 -12.89 -4.13 5.77
C LEU A 93 -12.89 -2.62 6.01
N TYR A 94 -12.73 -2.16 7.25
CA TYR A 94 -12.62 -0.71 7.53
C TYR A 94 -11.35 -0.09 6.94
N GLN A 95 -10.21 -0.79 6.95
CA GLN A 95 -8.99 -0.32 6.28
C GLN A 95 -9.22 -0.15 4.77
N ILE A 96 -9.83 -1.16 4.13
CA ILE A 96 -10.18 -1.14 2.71
C ILE A 96 -11.17 0.01 2.40
N LYS A 97 -12.20 0.18 3.22
CA LYS A 97 -13.20 1.24 3.07
C LYS A 97 -12.59 2.62 3.15
N ASN A 98 -11.75 2.89 4.16
CA ASN A 98 -11.13 4.19 4.35
C ASN A 98 -10.29 4.61 3.13
N PHE A 99 -9.54 3.66 2.56
CA PHE A 99 -8.83 3.90 1.30
C PHE A 99 -9.81 4.17 0.15
N ALA A 100 -10.79 3.29 -0.06
CA ALA A 100 -11.76 3.42 -1.15
C ALA A 100 -12.54 4.74 -1.10
N ASP A 101 -12.89 5.20 0.10
CA ASP A 101 -13.57 6.48 0.35
C ASP A 101 -12.72 7.70 -0.05
N SER A 102 -11.40 7.58 0.04
CA SER A 102 -10.46 8.62 -0.37
C SER A 102 -10.01 8.48 -1.84
N HIS A 103 -10.26 7.33 -2.48
CA HIS A 103 -9.74 6.98 -3.81
C HIS A 103 -10.84 6.42 -4.73
N LYS A 104 -11.88 7.23 -4.99
CA LYS A 104 -13.09 6.81 -5.73
C LYS A 104 -12.88 6.29 -7.15
N SER A 105 -11.70 6.50 -7.73
CA SER A 105 -11.31 5.99 -9.05
C SER A 105 -10.75 4.57 -9.06
N GLU A 106 -10.44 4.02 -7.88
CA GLU A 106 -9.75 2.76 -7.73
C GLU A 106 -10.74 1.61 -7.57
N PHE A 107 -10.43 0.46 -8.15
CA PHE A 107 -11.24 -0.77 -8.04
C PHE A 107 -10.51 -1.79 -7.18
N ILE A 108 -11.21 -2.42 -6.24
CA ILE A 108 -10.62 -3.31 -5.25
C ILE A 108 -11.21 -4.71 -5.42
N PHE A 109 -10.35 -5.69 -5.70
CA PHE A 109 -10.71 -7.08 -5.90
C PHE A 109 -10.50 -7.85 -4.60
N LEU A 110 -11.58 -8.44 -4.10
CA LEU A 110 -11.61 -9.26 -2.89
C LEU A 110 -11.75 -10.72 -3.31
N ASP A 111 -10.62 -11.42 -3.35
CA ASP A 111 -10.53 -12.85 -3.66
C ASP A 111 -10.66 -13.64 -2.36
N LEU A 112 -11.88 -14.11 -2.07
CA LEU A 112 -12.19 -14.72 -0.79
C LEU A 112 -12.01 -16.25 -0.85
N ASP A 113 -11.14 -16.74 0.02
CA ASP A 113 -11.01 -18.14 0.41
C ASP A 113 -11.67 -18.33 1.78
N LEU A 114 -12.71 -19.15 1.85
CA LEU A 114 -13.52 -19.31 3.05
C LEU A 114 -13.93 -20.77 3.21
N ALA A 115 -14.07 -21.20 4.47
CA ALA A 115 -14.68 -22.50 4.75
C ALA A 115 -16.15 -22.47 4.32
N HIS A 116 -16.59 -23.44 3.50
CA HIS A 116 -17.97 -23.54 3.05
C HIS A 116 -18.92 -24.16 4.08
N GLU A 117 -18.41 -24.47 5.26
CA GLU A 117 -19.17 -25.05 6.37
C GLU A 117 -19.76 -23.97 7.30
N ASP A 118 -20.75 -24.35 8.10
CA ASP A 118 -21.28 -23.55 9.22
C ASP A 118 -21.69 -22.10 8.90
N GLY A 119 -22.19 -21.86 7.67
CA GLY A 119 -22.75 -20.57 7.27
C GLY A 119 -21.75 -19.41 7.14
N VAL A 120 -20.44 -19.70 7.17
CA VAL A 120 -19.38 -18.66 7.12
C VAL A 120 -19.52 -17.77 5.88
N GLY A 121 -19.83 -18.33 4.71
CA GLY A 121 -20.03 -17.54 3.49
C GLY A 121 -21.16 -16.50 3.60
N GLY A 122 -22.27 -16.86 4.26
CA GLY A 122 -23.38 -15.95 4.50
C GLY A 122 -23.01 -14.82 5.45
N ASP A 123 -22.28 -15.14 6.53
CA ASP A 123 -21.81 -14.14 7.50
C ASP A 123 -20.75 -13.21 6.89
N VAL A 124 -19.86 -13.73 6.04
CA VAL A 124 -18.89 -12.94 5.27
C VAL A 124 -19.60 -11.96 4.34
N LEU A 125 -20.61 -12.43 3.59
CA LEU A 125 -21.40 -11.56 2.71
C LEU A 125 -22.13 -10.48 3.50
N ALA A 126 -22.78 -10.84 4.62
CA ALA A 126 -23.45 -9.88 5.48
C ALA A 126 -22.49 -8.81 6.03
N MET A 127 -21.26 -9.22 6.40
CA MET A 127 -20.23 -8.29 6.87
C MET A 127 -19.73 -7.36 5.75
N LEU A 128 -19.54 -7.88 4.53
CA LEU A 128 -19.20 -7.06 3.36
C LEU A 128 -20.28 -6.00 3.10
N ILE A 129 -21.55 -6.41 3.03
CA ILE A 129 -22.69 -5.51 2.84
C ILE A 129 -22.73 -4.44 3.93
N LYS A 130 -22.58 -4.84 5.19
CA LYS A 130 -22.59 -3.93 6.33
C LYS A 130 -21.49 -2.89 6.23
N VAL A 131 -20.23 -3.31 6.02
CA VAL A 131 -19.08 -2.42 6.12
C VAL A 131 -18.78 -1.71 4.81
N LEU A 132 -18.52 -2.46 3.73
CA LEU A 132 -18.13 -1.88 2.44
C LEU A 132 -19.33 -1.34 1.66
N GLY A 133 -20.48 -2.01 1.76
CA GLY A 133 -21.69 -1.63 1.04
C GLY A 133 -22.53 -0.56 1.73
N ASP A 134 -22.14 -0.10 2.92
CA ASP A 134 -22.93 0.79 3.78
C ASP A 134 -24.39 0.29 3.94
N GLY A 135 -24.55 -1.04 4.07
CA GLY A 135 -25.83 -1.74 4.19
C GLY A 135 -26.53 -2.06 2.86
N LYS A 136 -25.89 -1.82 1.70
CA LYS A 136 -26.48 -2.04 0.37
C LYS A 136 -25.83 -3.20 -0.37
N GLU A 137 -26.65 -4.17 -0.76
CA GLU A 137 -26.19 -5.36 -1.50
C GLU A 137 -25.68 -5.02 -2.91
N ASP A 138 -26.26 -4.01 -3.54
CA ASP A 138 -25.90 -3.60 -4.89
C ASP A 138 -24.57 -2.80 -4.93
N ALA A 139 -23.88 -2.61 -3.82
CA ALA A 139 -22.61 -1.87 -3.79
C ALA A 139 -21.45 -2.61 -4.50
N PHE A 140 -21.57 -3.92 -4.67
CA PHE A 140 -20.52 -4.77 -5.23
C PHE A 140 -20.76 -5.04 -6.71
N ALA A 141 -19.69 -4.93 -7.51
CA ALA A 141 -19.59 -5.70 -8.73
C ALA A 141 -19.30 -7.14 -8.31
N THR A 142 -20.35 -7.88 -7.94
CA THR A 142 -20.16 -9.31 -7.75
C THR A 142 -19.68 -9.88 -9.07
N ALA A 143 -18.55 -10.58 -9.08
CA ALA A 143 -18.04 -11.31 -10.25
C ALA A 143 -18.93 -12.50 -10.68
N HIS A 144 -20.24 -12.42 -10.40
CA HIS A 144 -21.29 -13.35 -10.77
C HIS A 144 -21.94 -13.03 -12.12
N VAL A 145 -21.46 -12.05 -12.90
CA VAL A 145 -22.25 -11.53 -14.05
C VAL A 145 -22.05 -12.31 -15.36
N GLY A 146 -22.06 -13.63 -15.30
CA GLY A 146 -22.77 -14.42 -16.32
C GLY A 146 -24.27 -14.43 -15.97
N PRO A 147 -25.20 -14.61 -16.94
CA PRO A 147 -26.64 -14.71 -16.65
C PRO A 147 -27.03 -15.80 -15.63
N ASP A 148 -26.12 -16.72 -15.30
CA ASP A 148 -26.32 -17.87 -14.43
C ASP A 148 -25.68 -17.72 -13.03
N GLY A 149 -25.01 -16.60 -12.74
CA GLY A 149 -24.42 -16.33 -11.44
C GLY A 149 -23.11 -17.05 -11.15
N LYS A 150 -22.55 -17.82 -12.08
CA LYS A 150 -21.55 -18.86 -11.74
C LYS A 150 -20.14 -18.63 -12.29
N MET A 151 -19.95 -17.63 -13.14
CA MET A 151 -18.68 -17.36 -13.81
C MET A 151 -18.37 -15.87 -13.86
N TYR A 152 -17.06 -15.55 -13.85
CA TYR A 152 -16.58 -14.20 -14.09
C TYR A 152 -17.04 -13.68 -15.46
N ASN A 153 -17.58 -12.45 -15.49
CA ASN A 153 -17.96 -11.77 -16.72
C ASN A 153 -16.72 -11.35 -17.52
N THR A 154 -16.35 -12.15 -18.53
CA THR A 154 -15.19 -11.90 -19.38
C THR A 154 -15.30 -10.63 -20.23
N ASP A 155 -16.50 -10.06 -20.36
CA ASP A 155 -16.76 -8.84 -21.13
C ASP A 155 -16.78 -7.57 -20.26
N LEU A 156 -16.56 -7.72 -18.93
CA LEU A 156 -16.50 -6.59 -18.01
C LEU A 156 -15.35 -5.65 -18.40
N THR A 157 -15.68 -4.37 -18.63
CA THR A 157 -14.72 -3.30 -18.91
C THR A 157 -14.60 -2.34 -17.73
N TRP A 158 -13.50 -1.58 -17.69
CA TRP A 158 -13.35 -0.50 -16.72
C TRP A 158 -14.43 0.58 -16.89
N ALA A 159 -14.87 0.85 -18.12
CA ALA A 159 -16.00 1.75 -18.39
C ALA A 159 -17.27 1.29 -17.67
N LYS A 160 -17.60 0.01 -17.78
CA LYS A 160 -18.82 -0.55 -17.19
C LYS A 160 -18.80 -0.47 -15.66
N LEU A 161 -17.67 -0.80 -15.04
CA LEU A 161 -17.51 -0.67 -13.59
C LEU A 161 -17.70 0.78 -13.11
N ARG A 162 -17.17 1.77 -13.87
CA ARG A 162 -17.37 3.20 -13.58
C ARG A 162 -18.82 3.62 -13.74
N GLU A 163 -19.47 3.22 -14.83
CA GLU A 163 -20.86 3.53 -15.12
C GLU A 163 -21.80 3.00 -14.03
N ASP A 164 -21.54 1.79 -13.55
CA ASP A 164 -22.33 1.15 -12.50
C ASP A 164 -22.00 1.65 -11.08
N GLY A 165 -20.98 2.52 -10.97
CA GLY A 165 -20.49 3.05 -9.70
C GLY A 165 -19.94 1.97 -8.76
N LYS A 166 -19.46 0.85 -9.30
CA LYS A 166 -18.97 -0.29 -8.50
C LYS A 166 -17.49 -0.16 -8.24
N GLN A 167 -17.11 -0.05 -6.97
CA GLN A 167 -15.72 0.08 -6.56
C GLN A 167 -15.11 -1.26 -6.09
N TYR A 168 -15.97 -2.19 -5.63
CA TYR A 168 -15.56 -3.47 -5.08
C TYR A 168 -15.94 -4.61 -6.02
N VAL A 169 -14.98 -5.47 -6.35
CA VAL A 169 -15.20 -6.69 -7.10
C VAL A 169 -14.99 -7.88 -6.18
N VAL A 170 -16.08 -8.56 -5.82
CA VAL A 170 -16.03 -9.71 -4.91
C VAL A 170 -15.98 -10.99 -5.72
N ILE A 171 -15.02 -11.86 -5.40
CA ILE A 171 -14.85 -13.13 -6.08
C ILE A 171 -14.56 -14.25 -5.09
N TYR A 172 -15.42 -15.25 -5.04
CA TYR A 172 -15.24 -16.46 -4.24
C TYR A 172 -15.66 -17.68 -5.06
N GLY A 173 -15.08 -18.84 -4.76
CA GLY A 173 -15.57 -20.09 -5.33
C GLY A 173 -16.89 -20.45 -4.67
N GLU A 174 -17.93 -20.79 -5.44
CA GLU A 174 -19.12 -21.40 -4.86
C GLU A 174 -18.93 -22.92 -4.81
N GLU A 175 -19.14 -23.50 -3.63
CA GLU A 175 -19.32 -24.92 -3.44
C GLU A 175 -20.78 -25.20 -3.08
N GLU A 176 -21.42 -26.09 -3.82
CA GLU A 176 -22.78 -26.53 -3.52
C GLU A 176 -22.78 -28.04 -3.30
N LYS A 177 -23.43 -28.50 -2.23
CA LYS A 177 -23.71 -29.93 -2.05
C LYS A 177 -24.91 -30.30 -2.92
N VAL A 178 -24.64 -30.96 -4.04
CA VAL A 178 -25.67 -31.50 -4.94
C VAL A 178 -25.72 -33.01 -4.74
N ASN A 179 -26.85 -33.53 -4.22
CA ASN A 179 -27.04 -34.97 -3.94
C ASN A 179 -25.97 -35.60 -3.04
N GLY A 180 -25.40 -34.83 -2.10
CA GLY A 180 -24.36 -35.31 -1.17
C GLY A 180 -22.93 -35.21 -1.71
N GLU A 181 -22.74 -34.80 -2.96
CA GLU A 181 -21.42 -34.51 -3.54
C GLU A 181 -21.16 -33.01 -3.54
N THR A 182 -19.94 -32.60 -3.17
CA THR A 182 -19.51 -31.20 -3.28
C THR A 182 -19.24 -30.88 -4.75
N LYS A 183 -20.02 -29.98 -5.32
CA LYS A 183 -19.81 -29.44 -6.66
C LYS A 183 -19.10 -28.10 -6.53
N HIS A 184 -17.90 -28.02 -7.08
CA HIS A 184 -17.13 -26.78 -7.17
C HIS A 184 -17.51 -26.05 -8.46
N TYR A 185 -17.99 -24.81 -8.35
CA TYR A 185 -18.27 -23.97 -9.51
C TYR A 185 -17.00 -23.24 -9.97
N ASP A 186 -16.74 -23.27 -11.28
CA ASP A 186 -15.59 -22.62 -11.91
C ASP A 186 -15.76 -21.10 -11.84
N SER A 187 -15.09 -20.48 -10.86
CA SER A 187 -15.07 -19.02 -10.66
C SER A 187 -14.48 -18.23 -11.85
N GLY A 188 -14.01 -18.91 -12.92
CA GLY A 188 -13.33 -18.29 -14.04
C GLY A 188 -11.87 -17.92 -13.74
N LYS A 189 -11.42 -18.13 -12.49
CA LYS A 189 -10.02 -17.98 -12.08
C LYS A 189 -9.22 -19.19 -12.53
N TYR A 190 -8.08 -18.91 -13.15
CA TYR A 190 -7.05 -19.91 -13.40
C TYR A 190 -5.82 -19.52 -12.63
N TRP A 191 -5.55 -20.28 -11.57
CA TRP A 191 -4.32 -20.15 -10.83
C TRP A 191 -3.24 -20.86 -11.63
N ALA A 192 -2.26 -20.08 -12.13
CA ALA A 192 -1.16 -20.60 -12.94
C ALA A 192 -0.53 -21.89 -12.34
N PRO A 193 -0.26 -21.97 -11.01
CA PRO A 193 0.31 -23.18 -10.42
C PRO A 193 -0.53 -24.45 -10.65
N GLN A 194 -1.85 -24.35 -10.54
CA GLN A 194 -2.77 -25.49 -10.67
C GLN A 194 -3.01 -25.91 -12.12
N ALA A 195 -2.90 -24.98 -13.07
CA ALA A 195 -3.12 -25.24 -14.50
C ALA A 195 -2.16 -26.31 -15.07
N GLY A 196 -0.93 -26.38 -14.54
CA GLY A 196 0.09 -27.30 -15.00
C GLY A 196 -0.08 -28.76 -14.56
N ASN A 197 -1.09 -29.10 -13.74
CA ASN A 197 -1.18 -30.40 -13.04
C ASN A 197 0.09 -30.72 -12.22
N ILE A 198 0.83 -29.67 -11.88
CA ILE A 198 1.98 -29.68 -10.98
C ILE A 198 1.37 -29.16 -9.69
N ARG A 199 1.11 -30.06 -8.73
CA ARG A 199 0.50 -29.79 -7.42
C ARG A 199 0.99 -28.46 -6.82
N ASP A 200 0.19 -27.90 -5.91
CA ASP A 200 0.55 -26.90 -4.89
C ASP A 200 1.84 -27.29 -4.14
N ASN A 201 2.96 -27.20 -4.84
CA ASN A 201 4.28 -27.72 -4.45
C ASN A 201 5.03 -26.68 -3.61
N TRP A 202 4.30 -25.85 -2.87
CA TRP A 202 4.82 -24.78 -2.03
C TRP A 202 5.33 -25.32 -0.69
N ALA A 203 4.84 -26.48 -0.22
CA ALA A 203 5.20 -27.04 1.08
C ALA A 203 5.82 -28.45 1.04
N ASP A 204 5.38 -29.33 0.13
CA ASP A 204 5.57 -30.78 0.37
C ASP A 204 6.92 -31.34 -0.12
N ASP A 205 7.49 -30.88 -1.25
CA ASP A 205 8.59 -31.63 -1.91
C ASP A 205 9.93 -30.91 -2.16
N TYR A 206 10.17 -29.69 -1.64
CA TYR A 206 11.39 -28.94 -2.01
C TYR A 206 12.22 -28.46 -0.81
N GLU A 207 13.44 -28.97 -0.69
CA GLU A 207 14.53 -28.23 -0.05
C GLU A 207 15.10 -27.27 -1.11
N ASP A 208 15.01 -25.97 -0.86
CA ASP A 208 15.77 -24.90 -1.53
C ASP A 208 15.57 -24.69 -3.05
N LYS A 209 14.34 -24.44 -3.52
CA LYS A 209 14.18 -23.83 -4.86
C LYS A 209 14.76 -22.43 -4.86
N SER A 210 15.63 -22.16 -5.82
CA SER A 210 16.10 -20.81 -6.09
C SER A 210 14.97 -19.97 -6.73
N PRO A 211 14.97 -18.64 -6.51
CA PRO A 211 14.08 -17.72 -7.22
C PRO A 211 14.12 -17.89 -8.75
N GLN A 212 15.26 -18.34 -9.29
CA GLN A 212 15.42 -18.61 -10.72
C GLN A 212 14.59 -19.82 -11.20
N GLU A 213 14.49 -20.87 -10.39
CA GLU A 213 13.68 -22.04 -10.71
C GLU A 213 12.19 -21.72 -10.70
N ILE A 214 11.75 -20.84 -9.79
CA ILE A 214 10.37 -20.34 -9.74
C ILE A 214 10.01 -19.62 -11.04
N VAL A 215 10.86 -18.69 -11.51
CA VAL A 215 10.57 -17.95 -12.75
C VAL A 215 10.69 -18.82 -14.01
N ASN A 216 11.63 -19.78 -14.04
CA ASN A 216 11.74 -20.75 -15.12
C ASN A 216 10.49 -21.62 -15.24
N TRP A 217 9.90 -21.97 -14.09
CA TRP A 217 8.65 -22.72 -14.04
C TRP A 217 7.46 -21.87 -14.49
N LEU A 218 7.36 -20.61 -14.03
CA LEU A 218 6.31 -19.69 -14.48
C LEU A 218 6.32 -19.54 -16.00
N ASP A 219 7.50 -19.50 -16.64
CA ASP A 219 7.60 -19.46 -18.10
C ASP A 219 6.98 -20.66 -18.81
N GLN A 220 7.10 -21.86 -18.24
CA GLN A 220 6.47 -23.06 -18.78
C GLN A 220 4.94 -23.00 -18.62
N VAL A 221 4.48 -22.51 -17.47
CA VAL A 221 3.05 -22.43 -17.15
C VAL A 221 2.34 -21.37 -17.99
N LEU A 222 3.00 -20.24 -18.29
CA LEU A 222 2.46 -19.20 -19.17
C LEU A 222 2.19 -19.68 -20.60
N ALA A 223 2.76 -20.81 -21.03
CA ALA A 223 2.37 -21.46 -22.29
C ALA A 223 0.89 -21.91 -22.29
N GLN A 224 0.33 -22.18 -21.11
CA GLN A 224 -1.05 -22.63 -20.91
C GLN A 224 -2.03 -21.47 -20.62
N TRP A 225 -1.53 -20.23 -20.63
CA TRP A 225 -2.32 -19.03 -20.41
C TRP A 225 -3.51 -18.95 -21.37
N LYS A 226 -4.69 -18.63 -20.82
CA LYS A 226 -5.95 -18.48 -21.57
C LYS A 226 -6.47 -17.06 -21.38
N LYS A 227 -6.80 -16.39 -22.49
CA LYS A 227 -7.26 -14.99 -22.49
C LYS A 227 -8.64 -14.82 -21.85
N GLU A 228 -9.40 -15.89 -21.82
CA GLU A 228 -10.78 -15.93 -21.35
C GLU A 228 -10.87 -16.24 -19.85
N LYS A 229 -9.73 -16.30 -19.15
CA LYS A 229 -9.66 -16.64 -17.72
C LYS A 229 -8.92 -15.55 -16.94
N LEU A 230 -9.35 -15.34 -15.69
CA LEU A 230 -8.61 -14.51 -14.73
C LEU A 230 -7.35 -15.26 -14.34
N TRP A 231 -6.23 -14.90 -14.95
CA TRP A 231 -4.97 -15.61 -14.77
C TRP A 231 -4.16 -15.01 -13.62
N ILE A 232 -3.91 -15.81 -12.59
CA ILE A 232 -3.10 -15.41 -11.43
C ILE A 232 -1.70 -16.03 -11.55
N THR A 233 -0.73 -15.18 -11.84
CA THR A 233 0.71 -15.49 -11.83
C THR A 233 1.23 -15.27 -10.41
N GLN A 234 1.42 -16.36 -9.69
CA GLN A 234 1.95 -16.34 -8.32
C GLN A 234 3.47 -16.33 -8.31
N LEU A 235 4.04 -15.21 -7.90
CA LEU A 235 5.46 -14.93 -7.85
C LEU A 235 5.88 -14.74 -6.39
N ILE A 236 5.91 -15.83 -5.63
CA ILE A 236 6.25 -15.88 -4.20
C ILE A 236 7.33 -16.92 -3.94
N ASP A 237 8.10 -16.76 -2.87
CA ASP A 237 9.12 -17.71 -2.41
C ASP A 237 8.77 -18.21 -1.00
N THR A 238 7.93 -19.24 -0.94
CA THR A 238 7.42 -19.77 0.34
C THR A 238 8.45 -20.66 1.03
N PRO A 239 8.86 -20.35 2.27
CA PRO A 239 9.81 -21.18 2.99
C PRO A 239 9.17 -22.44 3.56
N LYS A 240 9.78 -23.60 3.34
CA LYS A 240 9.37 -24.87 3.99
C LYS A 240 9.66 -24.90 5.50
N ARG A 241 10.68 -24.15 5.94
CA ARG A 241 11.14 -24.10 7.34
C ARG A 241 11.27 -22.66 7.81
N SER A 242 10.13 -21.98 7.89
CA SER A 242 10.03 -20.58 8.34
C SER A 242 10.72 -20.27 9.67
N TYR A 243 10.77 -21.25 10.57
CA TYR A 243 11.40 -21.15 11.89
C TYR A 243 12.94 -21.10 11.86
N MET A 244 13.57 -21.36 10.71
CA MET A 244 15.04 -21.29 10.59
C MET A 244 15.50 -19.84 10.36
N PRO A 245 16.60 -19.39 10.99
CA PRO A 245 17.16 -18.06 10.73
C PRO A 245 17.43 -17.84 9.24
N GLY A 246 16.94 -16.74 8.67
CA GLY A 246 17.07 -16.43 7.24
C GLY A 246 16.04 -17.12 6.34
N HIS A 247 15.12 -17.90 6.89
CA HIS A 247 14.03 -18.55 6.15
C HIS A 247 12.66 -17.95 6.49
N HIS A 248 12.61 -16.80 7.17
CA HIS A 248 11.34 -16.08 7.32
C HIS A 248 10.83 -15.66 5.93
N PRO A 249 9.50 -15.64 5.66
CA PRO A 249 9.00 -15.27 4.33
C PRO A 249 9.55 -13.94 3.81
N SER A 250 9.79 -12.95 4.68
CA SER A 250 10.41 -11.67 4.30
C SER A 250 11.86 -11.82 3.82
N ASP A 251 12.62 -12.72 4.44
CA ASP A 251 14.00 -13.00 4.05
C ASP A 251 14.05 -13.71 2.69
N CYS A 252 13.12 -14.63 2.45
CA CYS A 252 12.96 -15.30 1.17
C CYS A 252 12.57 -14.31 0.07
N ASP A 253 11.51 -13.53 0.29
CA ASP A 253 11.02 -12.56 -0.69
C ASP A 253 12.06 -11.47 -1.00
N SER A 254 12.74 -10.92 0.01
CA SER A 254 13.78 -9.90 -0.21
C SER A 254 14.97 -10.44 -1.02
N ARG A 255 15.38 -11.69 -0.81
CA ARG A 255 16.39 -12.36 -1.65
C ARG A 255 15.89 -12.66 -3.06
N ALA A 256 14.61 -12.98 -3.21
CA ALA A 256 14.00 -13.30 -4.48
C ALA A 256 13.67 -12.06 -5.33
N ALA A 257 13.46 -10.91 -4.68
CA ALA A 257 12.99 -9.68 -5.31
C ALA A 257 13.81 -9.22 -6.52
N PRO A 258 15.16 -9.27 -6.55
CA PRO A 258 15.93 -8.94 -7.75
C PRO A 258 15.63 -9.85 -8.94
N VAL A 259 15.48 -11.16 -8.70
CA VAL A 259 15.20 -12.16 -9.75
C VAL A 259 13.77 -12.00 -10.25
N PHE A 260 12.81 -11.86 -9.33
CA PHE A 260 11.40 -11.66 -9.63
C PHE A 260 11.16 -10.35 -10.39
N THR A 261 11.77 -9.24 -9.94
CA THR A 261 11.71 -7.95 -10.65
C THR A 261 12.35 -8.07 -12.03
N GLY A 262 13.54 -8.67 -12.14
CA GLY A 262 14.20 -8.90 -13.42
C GLY A 262 13.32 -9.70 -14.39
N TRP A 263 12.65 -10.74 -13.90
CA TRP A 263 11.69 -11.52 -14.69
C TRP A 263 10.47 -10.71 -15.10
N LEU A 264 9.88 -9.90 -14.21
CA LEU A 264 8.74 -9.03 -14.55
C LEU A 264 9.10 -8.01 -15.65
N THR A 265 10.32 -7.45 -15.62
CA THR A 265 10.73 -6.42 -16.60
C THR A 265 10.87 -6.91 -18.04
N LYS A 266 10.83 -8.24 -18.28
CA LYS A 266 10.85 -8.79 -19.65
C LYS A 266 9.50 -8.64 -20.36
N PHE A 267 8.41 -8.52 -19.60
CA PHE A 267 7.06 -8.44 -20.13
C PHE A 267 6.77 -7.04 -20.68
N LYS A 268 5.93 -7.00 -21.71
CA LYS A 268 5.47 -5.79 -22.41
C LYS A 268 3.94 -5.75 -22.42
N PRO A 269 3.33 -4.57 -22.61
CA PRO A 269 1.89 -4.46 -22.79
C PRO A 269 1.38 -5.43 -23.86
N GLY A 270 0.38 -6.24 -23.50
CA GLY A 270 -0.19 -7.29 -24.36
C GLY A 270 0.36 -8.70 -24.13
N ASP A 271 1.44 -8.87 -23.35
CA ASP A 271 1.98 -10.20 -23.02
C ASP A 271 1.10 -10.97 -22.02
N LYS A 272 1.32 -12.28 -21.97
CA LYS A 272 0.64 -13.23 -21.08
C LYS A 272 1.19 -13.11 -19.66
N LEU A 273 0.46 -12.45 -18.76
CA LEU A 273 0.87 -12.32 -17.35
C LEU A 273 -0.33 -12.22 -16.39
N GLY A 274 -1.31 -11.36 -16.70
CA GLY A 274 -2.51 -11.19 -15.88
C GLY A 274 -2.23 -10.58 -14.51
N ILE A 275 -2.78 -11.19 -13.46
CA ILE A 275 -2.66 -10.76 -12.07
C ILE A 275 -1.34 -11.28 -11.50
N VAL A 276 -0.53 -10.41 -10.89
CA VAL A 276 0.78 -10.78 -10.32
C VAL A 276 0.68 -10.75 -8.80
N LYS A 277 0.69 -11.94 -8.19
CA LYS A 277 0.61 -12.13 -6.74
C LYS A 277 2.01 -12.19 -6.12
N ARG A 278 2.25 -11.36 -5.09
CA ARG A 278 3.53 -11.22 -4.37
C ARG A 278 3.30 -11.20 -2.86
N ASP A 279 4.31 -11.62 -2.10
CA ASP A 279 4.45 -11.27 -0.69
C ASP A 279 5.04 -9.86 -0.55
N PHE A 280 4.83 -9.24 0.62
CA PHE A 280 5.46 -7.97 1.03
C PHE A 280 5.35 -6.84 0.01
N VAL A 281 4.15 -6.60 -0.52
CA VAL A 281 3.94 -5.67 -1.64
C VAL A 281 4.36 -4.22 -1.34
N ASN A 282 4.34 -3.82 -0.07
CA ASN A 282 4.68 -2.47 0.36
C ASN A 282 6.17 -2.27 0.68
N GLU A 283 6.99 -3.33 0.57
CA GLU A 283 8.43 -3.23 0.78
C GLU A 283 9.14 -2.56 -0.39
N GLY A 284 10.15 -1.74 -0.10
CA GLY A 284 10.85 -0.93 -1.10
C GLY A 284 11.53 -1.75 -2.20
N TRP A 285 11.94 -2.99 -1.90
CA TRP A 285 12.52 -3.90 -2.89
C TRP A 285 11.50 -4.45 -3.91
N ASN A 286 10.21 -4.37 -3.61
CA ASN A 286 9.12 -4.84 -4.48
C ASN A 286 8.48 -3.75 -5.32
N GLU A 287 8.63 -2.50 -4.91
CA GLU A 287 8.08 -1.33 -5.61
C GLU A 287 8.43 -1.30 -7.12
N PRO A 288 9.67 -1.61 -7.57
CA PRO A 288 9.98 -1.60 -9.01
C PRO A 288 9.19 -2.65 -9.81
N GLY A 289 9.01 -3.84 -9.25
CA GLY A 289 8.23 -4.92 -9.87
C GLY A 289 6.75 -4.56 -9.97
N ILE A 290 6.18 -4.03 -8.88
CA ILE A 290 4.77 -3.58 -8.84
C ILE A 290 4.54 -2.42 -9.81
N SER A 291 5.44 -1.45 -9.81
CA SER A 291 5.44 -0.32 -10.74
C SER A 291 5.45 -0.79 -12.19
N HIS A 292 6.30 -1.77 -12.52
CA HIS A 292 6.35 -2.35 -13.86
C HIS A 292 5.03 -3.01 -14.24
N VAL A 293 4.45 -3.85 -13.37
CA VAL A 293 3.15 -4.50 -13.60
C VAL A 293 2.05 -3.47 -13.88
N ILE A 294 2.00 -2.39 -13.10
CA ILE A 294 1.05 -1.29 -13.33
C ILE A 294 1.27 -0.68 -14.73
N LEU A 295 2.52 -0.37 -15.11
CA LEU A 295 2.87 0.23 -16.40
C LEU A 295 2.63 -0.67 -17.62
N LEU A 296 2.37 -1.97 -17.43
CA LEU A 296 1.95 -2.86 -18.53
C LEU A 296 0.53 -2.54 -19.02
N ASN A 297 -0.28 -1.87 -18.20
CA ASN A 297 -1.64 -1.51 -18.57
C ASN A 297 -1.68 -0.43 -19.65
N LYS A 298 -2.80 -0.39 -20.37
CA LYS A 298 -3.11 0.69 -21.30
C LYS A 298 -3.78 1.84 -20.53
N PHE A 299 -3.27 3.05 -20.73
CA PHE A 299 -3.74 4.25 -20.06
C PHE A 299 -4.19 5.32 -21.06
N THR A 300 -5.23 6.09 -20.72
CA THR A 300 -5.60 7.32 -21.45
C THR A 300 -4.65 8.47 -21.16
N GLN A 301 -4.02 8.46 -19.98
CA GLN A 301 -3.00 9.41 -19.56
C GLN A 301 -1.92 8.66 -18.78
N SER A 302 -0.65 9.06 -18.88
CA SER A 302 0.41 8.40 -18.10
C SER A 302 0.12 8.47 -16.58
N PRO A 303 0.20 7.34 -15.84
CA PRO A 303 0.11 7.33 -14.37
C PRO A 303 1.41 7.77 -13.71
N VAL A 304 2.45 8.05 -14.51
CA VAL A 304 3.71 8.64 -14.04
C VAL A 304 3.43 10.09 -13.63
N LEU A 305 3.74 10.41 -12.38
CA LEU A 305 3.68 11.76 -11.85
C LEU A 305 4.71 12.61 -12.59
N PRO A 306 4.29 13.60 -13.41
CA PRO A 306 5.24 14.48 -14.09
C PRO A 306 5.96 15.31 -13.02
N LEU A 307 7.29 15.25 -13.02
CA LEU A 307 8.07 16.13 -12.17
C LEU A 307 8.04 17.54 -12.76
N GLY A 308 7.56 18.49 -11.97
CA GLY A 308 7.58 19.91 -12.30
C GLY A 308 8.97 20.54 -12.06
N PRO A 309 9.03 21.87 -11.86
CA PRO A 309 10.30 22.57 -11.64
C PRO A 309 10.97 22.13 -10.33
N THR A 310 12.30 22.33 -10.25
CA THR A 310 13.05 22.16 -9.01
C THR A 310 12.49 23.08 -7.91
N ILE A 311 12.43 22.54 -6.69
CA ILE A 311 12.06 23.30 -5.50
C ILE A 311 13.34 23.92 -4.91
N ASN A 312 13.34 25.24 -4.80
CA ASN A 312 14.44 25.98 -4.19
C ASN A 312 14.14 26.28 -2.73
N TYR A 313 15.17 26.57 -1.94
CA TYR A 313 14.94 27.17 -0.63
C TYR A 313 14.19 28.50 -0.78
N LEU A 314 13.41 28.83 0.25
CA LEU A 314 12.39 29.88 0.27
C LEU A 314 11.20 29.67 -0.68
N SER A 315 11.09 28.50 -1.33
CA SER A 315 9.83 28.12 -1.97
C SER A 315 8.79 27.80 -0.90
N THR A 316 7.55 28.21 -1.16
CA THR A 316 6.39 27.71 -0.43
C THR A 316 5.98 26.39 -1.04
N ILE A 317 5.72 25.40 -0.20
CA ILE A 317 5.25 24.08 -0.59
C ILE A 317 4.01 23.67 0.19
N ARG A 318 3.34 22.64 -0.32
CA ARG A 318 2.41 21.77 0.39
C ARG A 318 2.99 20.37 0.41
N LEU A 319 2.66 19.62 1.45
CA LEU A 319 2.95 18.20 1.55
C LEU A 319 1.62 17.46 1.47
N ARG A 320 1.40 16.74 0.38
CA ARG A 320 0.20 15.92 0.19
C ARG A 320 0.55 14.46 0.41
N THR A 321 -0.15 13.77 1.29
CA THR A 321 -0.01 12.32 1.46
C THR A 321 -0.44 11.59 0.18
N LEU A 322 0.03 10.35 0.01
CA LEU A 322 -0.36 9.54 -1.14
C LEU A 322 -1.88 9.32 -1.22
N ASP A 323 -2.59 9.36 -0.08
CA ASP A 323 -4.05 9.30 -0.01
C ASP A 323 -4.79 10.61 -0.35
N GLY A 324 -4.06 11.65 -0.77
CA GLY A 324 -4.63 12.90 -1.24
C GLY A 324 -4.84 13.98 -0.17
N ARG A 325 -4.62 13.67 1.10
CA ARG A 325 -4.76 14.65 2.20
C ARG A 325 -3.53 15.55 2.34
N TYR A 326 -3.70 16.74 2.90
CA TYR A 326 -2.66 17.74 3.04
C TYR A 326 -2.23 17.88 4.49
N VAL A 327 -0.93 18.00 4.71
CA VAL A 327 -0.39 18.41 6.02
C VAL A 327 -0.88 19.82 6.32
N ALA A 328 -1.51 20.01 7.46
CA ALA A 328 -2.01 21.29 7.95
C ALA A 328 -1.60 21.53 9.39
N VAL A 329 -1.59 22.79 9.80
CA VAL A 329 -1.49 23.18 11.21
C VAL A 329 -2.89 23.25 11.82
N ASP A 330 -3.15 22.42 12.85
CA ASP A 330 -4.28 22.54 13.74
C ASP A 330 -3.96 23.55 14.84
N SER A 331 -4.58 24.73 14.73
CA SER A 331 -4.40 25.86 15.66
C SER A 331 -5.26 25.77 16.91
N ASN A 332 -6.18 24.79 17.02
CA ASN A 332 -7.03 24.59 18.19
C ASN A 332 -7.09 23.10 18.60
N PRO A 333 -5.95 22.46 18.90
CA PRO A 333 -5.97 21.04 19.23
C PRO A 333 -6.68 20.78 20.57
N PRO A 334 -7.47 19.69 20.67
CA PRO A 334 -8.08 19.30 21.94
C PRO A 334 -6.98 19.04 22.99
N GLY A 335 -7.13 19.61 24.19
CA GLY A 335 -6.31 19.24 25.36
C GLY A 335 -4.95 19.95 25.54
N ASN A 336 -4.51 20.85 24.64
CA ASN A 336 -3.33 21.69 24.88
C ASN A 336 -3.35 23.00 24.08
N THR A 337 -3.68 24.12 24.73
CA THR A 337 -3.77 25.45 24.08
C THR A 337 -2.41 26.09 23.78
N ASN A 338 -1.29 25.47 24.16
CA ASN A 338 0.05 26.08 24.05
C ASN A 338 0.88 25.54 22.87
N LEU A 339 0.37 24.56 22.13
CA LEU A 339 1.06 23.95 20.99
C LEU A 339 0.04 23.74 19.85
N SER A 340 0.37 24.17 18.64
CA SER A 340 -0.37 23.78 17.43
C SER A 340 0.18 22.45 16.92
N LEU A 341 -0.68 21.52 16.52
CA LEU A 341 -0.27 20.19 16.04
C LEU A 341 -0.36 20.10 14.52
N LEU A 342 0.45 19.24 13.90
CA LEU A 342 0.25 18.88 12.51
C LEU A 342 -0.86 17.84 12.38
N THR A 343 -1.78 18.09 11.44
CA THR A 343 -2.93 17.25 11.11
C THR A 343 -3.01 17.03 9.60
N LEU A 344 -3.93 16.17 9.16
CA LEU A 344 -4.24 15.96 7.75
C LEU A 344 -5.64 16.49 7.40
N VAL A 345 -5.73 17.27 6.31
CA VAL A 345 -7.00 17.84 5.81
C VAL A 345 -7.24 17.46 4.36
N ASN A 346 -8.51 17.35 3.94
CA ASN A 346 -8.86 16.89 2.60
C ASN A 346 -8.66 17.92 1.48
N ALA A 347 -8.46 19.20 1.82
CA ALA A 347 -8.34 20.28 0.86
C ALA A 347 -7.18 21.22 1.21
N PRO A 348 -6.45 21.74 0.21
CA PRO A 348 -5.38 22.70 0.45
C PRO A 348 -5.98 24.02 0.96
N THR A 349 -5.35 24.61 1.98
CA THR A 349 -5.70 25.93 2.52
C THR A 349 -4.40 26.73 2.74
N ASP A 350 -4.47 27.92 3.34
CA ASP A 350 -3.25 28.62 3.75
C ASP A 350 -2.53 27.89 4.90
N ASN A 351 -3.27 27.20 5.78
CA ASN A 351 -2.71 26.39 6.86
C ASN A 351 -1.93 25.15 6.40
N THR A 352 -1.97 24.83 5.09
CA THR A 352 -1.21 23.72 4.50
C THR A 352 0.11 24.16 3.87
N ARG A 353 0.43 25.46 3.94
CA ARG A 353 1.58 26.04 3.27
C ARG A 353 2.78 26.13 4.21
N PHE A 354 3.90 25.58 3.74
CA PHE A 354 5.17 25.61 4.46
C PHE A 354 6.25 26.23 3.58
N LEU A 355 6.94 27.23 4.10
CA LEU A 355 8.14 27.78 3.51
C LEU A 355 9.31 26.86 3.85
N ILE A 356 10.01 26.38 2.82
CA ILE A 356 11.26 25.65 3.00
C ILE A 356 12.37 26.65 3.28
N ARG A 357 13.12 26.47 4.37
CA ARG A 357 14.20 27.38 4.74
C ARG A 357 15.47 26.63 5.05
N HIS A 358 16.58 27.04 4.43
CA HIS A 358 17.91 26.63 4.86
C HIS A 358 18.35 27.49 6.05
N TYR A 359 19.21 26.95 6.91
CA TYR A 359 19.86 27.74 7.97
C TYR A 359 20.43 29.06 7.45
N ARG A 360 21.06 29.05 6.26
CA ARG A 360 21.71 30.24 5.67
C ARG A 360 20.76 31.23 4.98
N ARG A 361 19.45 30.94 4.91
CA ARG A 361 18.42 31.82 4.31
C ARG A 361 18.70 32.24 2.85
N ASP A 362 19.43 31.42 2.08
CA ASP A 362 19.77 31.68 0.68
C ASP A 362 18.77 30.98 -0.25
N SER A 363 18.05 31.76 -1.08
CA SER A 363 17.06 31.24 -2.04
C SER A 363 17.67 30.65 -3.32
N SER A 364 18.96 30.85 -3.56
CA SER A 364 19.64 30.34 -4.76
C SER A 364 19.96 28.84 -4.68
N TRP A 365 19.87 28.27 -3.48
CA TRP A 365 20.12 26.86 -3.26
C TRP A 365 18.87 26.04 -3.63
N GLU A 366 19.09 24.82 -4.12
CA GLU A 366 18.04 23.87 -4.44
C GLU A 366 17.85 22.90 -3.28
N TRP A 367 16.62 22.42 -3.06
CA TRP A 367 16.32 21.42 -2.03
C TRP A 367 16.75 20.02 -2.49
N PRO A 368 17.80 19.40 -1.91
CA PRO A 368 18.29 18.11 -2.38
C PRO A 368 17.63 16.96 -1.62
N PHE A 369 17.55 15.78 -2.25
CA PHE A 369 17.39 14.51 -1.53
C PHE A 369 18.61 14.25 -0.66
N SER A 370 18.40 13.68 0.52
CA SER A 370 19.51 13.20 1.34
C SER A 370 20.14 11.97 0.70
N GLY A 371 21.33 12.12 0.11
CA GLY A 371 22.22 11.01 -0.23
C GLY A 371 23.20 10.66 0.89
N ASN A 372 23.00 11.23 2.09
CA ASN A 372 24.00 11.28 3.14
C ASN A 372 23.60 10.39 4.33
N LEU A 373 24.31 9.27 4.51
CA LEU A 373 24.24 8.45 5.72
C LEU A 373 24.90 9.14 6.93
N ASP A 374 25.80 10.11 6.69
CA ASP A 374 26.49 10.90 7.74
C ASP A 374 25.71 12.14 8.18
N ALA A 375 24.59 12.47 7.50
CA ALA A 375 23.65 13.52 7.92
C ALA A 375 22.90 13.19 9.23
N ASP A 376 23.10 11.96 9.70
CA ASP A 376 22.54 11.40 10.92
C ASP A 376 23.37 11.74 12.18
N SER A 377 24.43 12.54 12.04
CA SER A 377 25.18 13.07 13.17
C SER A 377 24.69 14.47 13.57
N CYS A 378 24.70 14.76 14.87
CA CYS A 378 24.35 16.09 15.43
C CYS A 378 25.19 17.26 14.86
N ASN A 379 26.28 16.96 14.15
CA ASN A 379 27.16 17.94 13.52
C ASN A 379 26.79 18.26 12.07
N ALA A 380 25.83 17.55 11.48
CA ALA A 380 25.57 17.63 10.04
C ALA A 380 24.59 18.72 9.61
N ASN A 381 24.00 19.48 10.56
CA ASN A 381 23.07 20.59 10.32
C ASN A 381 22.02 20.26 9.25
N GLY A 382 20.99 19.49 9.61
CA GLY A 382 20.03 18.88 8.68
C GLY A 382 19.53 19.78 7.54
N ASN A 383 19.16 19.17 6.42
CA ASN A 383 19.04 19.83 5.11
C ASN A 383 18.08 21.03 5.08
N VAL A 384 16.93 21.00 5.78
CA VAL A 384 15.91 22.07 5.72
C VAL A 384 15.16 22.29 7.03
N ARG A 385 14.61 23.48 7.22
CA ARG A 385 13.55 23.81 8.18
C ARG A 385 12.24 24.02 7.42
N LEU A 386 11.12 23.61 7.99
CA LEU A 386 9.78 23.90 7.48
C LEU A 386 9.13 24.97 8.36
N VAL A 387 8.82 26.11 7.76
CA VAL A 387 8.25 27.29 8.45
C VAL A 387 6.80 27.46 8.00
N HIS A 388 5.84 27.59 8.91
CA HIS A 388 4.44 27.80 8.53
C HIS A 388 4.23 29.21 7.95
N VAL A 389 3.49 29.35 6.84
CA VAL A 389 3.42 30.60 6.04
C VAL A 389 2.74 31.78 6.73
N ASP A 390 1.95 31.55 7.79
CA ASP A 390 1.41 32.65 8.61
C ASP A 390 2.48 33.40 9.43
N SER A 391 3.74 32.97 9.39
CA SER A 391 4.87 33.72 9.96
C SER A 391 5.38 34.79 8.98
N ARG A 392 4.97 36.04 9.19
CA ARG A 392 5.64 37.19 8.59
C ARG A 392 7.12 37.11 8.97
N VAL A 393 8.02 37.28 7.99
CA VAL A 393 9.47 37.14 8.20
C VAL A 393 9.96 38.04 9.35
N GLY A 394 10.22 37.41 10.50
CA GLY A 394 10.45 38.05 11.79
C GLY A 394 9.65 37.31 12.85
N ASP A 395 10.34 36.43 13.58
CA ASP A 395 9.88 35.35 14.47
C ASP A 395 9.71 33.98 13.75
N ASP A 396 10.69 33.08 13.94
CA ASP A 396 10.91 31.83 13.18
C ASP A 396 9.97 30.69 13.64
N THR A 397 8.67 30.82 13.37
CA THR A 397 7.68 29.77 13.68
C THR A 397 7.90 28.51 12.82
N VAL A 398 8.48 27.46 13.40
CA VAL A 398 8.91 26.25 12.68
C VAL A 398 8.17 25.00 13.11
N VAL A 399 8.14 24.02 12.22
CA VAL A 399 7.72 22.68 12.59
C VAL A 399 8.77 22.05 13.52
N SER A 400 8.34 21.54 14.66
CA SER A 400 9.19 20.90 15.66
C SER A 400 8.53 19.64 16.24
N CYS A 401 9.35 18.78 16.84
CA CYS A 401 8.87 17.60 17.55
C CYS A 401 8.53 17.99 19.00
N ALA A 402 7.26 17.95 19.39
CA ALA A 402 6.81 18.25 20.73
C ALA A 402 6.71 16.99 21.58
N LYS A 403 7.36 17.01 22.76
CA LYS A 403 7.41 15.89 23.72
C LYS A 403 6.18 15.79 24.64
N ASN A 404 5.28 16.78 24.64
CA ASN A 404 4.37 17.06 25.77
C ASN A 404 2.86 16.84 25.54
N SER A 405 2.43 15.95 24.64
CA SER A 405 1.02 15.52 24.54
C SER A 405 0.88 14.04 24.91
N GLY A 406 0.77 13.75 26.21
CA GLY A 406 0.35 12.43 26.70
C GLY A 406 1.41 11.32 26.63
N GLY A 407 2.70 11.65 26.47
CA GLY A 407 3.79 10.66 26.41
C GLY A 407 4.18 10.22 24.99
N PHE A 408 3.40 10.60 23.98
CA PHE A 408 3.76 10.46 22.57
C PHE A 408 4.40 11.74 22.02
N MET A 409 5.36 11.60 21.10
CA MET A 409 6.00 12.72 20.42
C MET A 409 5.22 13.07 19.15
N TYR A 410 4.78 14.32 19.03
CA TYR A 410 4.02 14.80 17.88
C TYR A 410 4.79 15.86 17.10
N TRP A 411 4.50 15.99 15.81
CA TRP A 411 4.95 17.14 15.04
C TRP A 411 3.97 18.29 15.22
N GLY A 412 4.49 19.45 15.56
CA GLY A 412 3.70 20.65 15.79
C GLY A 412 4.44 21.89 15.31
N VAL A 413 3.86 23.04 15.56
CA VAL A 413 4.47 24.34 15.25
C VAL A 413 4.86 25.03 16.55
N GLY A 414 6.16 25.33 16.67
CA GLY A 414 6.74 26.06 17.80
C GLY A 414 6.73 27.57 17.55
N TRP A 415 6.37 28.34 18.57
CA TRP A 415 6.37 29.81 18.54
C TRP A 415 7.63 30.33 19.23
N GLY A 416 8.77 30.36 18.52
CA GLY A 416 10.05 30.77 19.08
C GLY A 416 11.20 30.78 18.05
N PRO A 417 12.42 31.14 18.44
CA PRO A 417 13.59 31.07 17.57
C PRO A 417 13.90 29.61 17.23
N ALA A 418 14.12 29.34 15.94
CA ALA A 418 14.39 27.98 15.49
C ALA A 418 15.81 27.51 15.82
N ASP A 419 15.95 26.37 16.50
CA ASP A 419 17.23 25.75 16.83
C ASP A 419 17.68 24.72 15.75
N ASP A 420 18.86 24.12 15.93
CA ASP A 420 19.39 23.15 14.97
C ASP A 420 18.71 21.78 15.04
N TRP A 421 17.89 21.54 16.08
CA TRP A 421 17.18 20.28 16.31
C TRP A 421 15.86 20.20 15.51
N GLU A 422 15.41 21.30 14.92
CA GLU A 422 14.18 21.43 14.11
C GLU A 422 14.44 21.26 12.59
N THR A 423 15.49 20.52 12.24
CA THR A 423 15.89 20.27 10.85
C THR A 423 15.40 18.91 10.34
N PHE A 424 14.97 18.91 9.07
CA PHE A 424 14.44 17.76 8.37
C PHE A 424 15.35 17.33 7.22
N LEU A 425 15.35 16.04 6.96
CA LEU A 425 16.02 15.41 5.84
C LEU A 425 14.94 14.79 4.95
N PRO A 426 14.74 15.32 3.73
CA PRO A 426 13.90 14.64 2.76
C PRO A 426 14.62 13.40 2.24
N TYR A 427 13.87 12.31 2.10
CA TYR A 427 14.40 11.03 1.70
C TYR A 427 13.53 10.40 0.62
N ASP A 428 14.14 9.81 -0.40
CA ASP A 428 13.45 8.99 -1.39
C ASP A 428 13.61 7.51 -0.97
N PRO A 429 12.58 6.86 -0.42
CA PRO A 429 12.67 5.45 -0.06
C PRO A 429 12.94 4.54 -1.26
N ALA A 430 12.57 4.95 -2.48
CA ALA A 430 12.85 4.20 -3.69
C ALA A 430 14.28 4.41 -4.23
N ASN A 431 15.00 5.43 -3.73
CA ASN A 431 16.36 5.72 -4.14
C ASN A 431 17.20 6.36 -3.02
N PRO A 432 17.63 5.56 -2.03
CA PRO A 432 18.20 6.03 -0.77
C PRO A 432 19.58 6.67 -0.89
N ARG A 433 20.22 6.54 -2.06
CA ARG A 433 21.55 7.10 -2.36
C ARG A 433 21.49 8.27 -3.36
N SER A 434 20.29 8.72 -3.69
CA SER A 434 20.09 9.79 -4.66
C SER A 434 20.56 11.14 -4.10
N SER A 435 21.46 11.81 -4.83
CA SER A 435 21.74 13.23 -4.66
C SER A 435 20.85 14.11 -5.55
N ALA A 436 19.74 13.55 -6.06
CA ALA A 436 18.86 14.27 -6.97
C ALA A 436 18.17 15.47 -6.28
N LYS A 437 17.68 16.37 -7.10
CA LYS A 437 16.97 17.57 -6.66
C LYS A 437 15.50 17.24 -6.46
N ILE A 438 14.90 17.78 -5.40
CA ILE A 438 13.46 17.69 -5.18
C ILE A 438 12.77 18.63 -6.16
N ARG A 439 11.71 18.11 -6.79
CA ARG A 439 10.89 18.82 -7.76
C ARG A 439 9.46 18.83 -7.27
N ASP A 440 8.68 19.76 -7.82
CA ASP A 440 7.23 19.67 -7.73
C ASP A 440 6.77 18.29 -8.25
N GLY A 441 5.97 17.57 -7.47
CA GLY A 441 5.58 16.18 -7.70
C GLY A 441 6.55 15.11 -7.17
N SER A 442 7.70 15.47 -6.59
CA SER A 442 8.59 14.49 -5.95
C SER A 442 7.92 13.83 -4.75
N VAL A 443 8.09 12.52 -4.61
CA VAL A 443 7.67 11.75 -3.42
C VAL A 443 8.83 11.71 -2.44
N ILE A 444 8.57 12.11 -1.20
CA ILE A 444 9.55 12.15 -0.12
C ILE A 444 9.01 11.51 1.16
N VAL A 445 9.90 11.04 2.01
CA VAL A 445 9.68 10.87 3.44
C VAL A 445 10.42 11.99 4.17
N LEU A 446 9.85 12.50 5.26
CA LEU A 446 10.52 13.44 6.14
C LEU A 446 11.03 12.72 7.39
N ARG A 447 12.34 12.77 7.59
CA ARG A 447 13.01 12.29 8.80
C ARG A 447 13.71 13.44 9.53
N THR A 448 14.01 13.24 10.81
CA THR A 448 14.80 14.17 11.63
C THR A 448 16.16 13.59 11.98
N LEU A 449 17.00 14.43 12.59
CA LEU A 449 18.33 14.06 13.07
C LEU A 449 18.32 12.97 14.15
N TRP A 450 17.18 12.66 14.78
CA TRP A 450 17.04 11.56 15.76
C TRP A 450 16.57 10.25 15.12
N HIS A 451 16.69 10.11 13.81
CA HIS A 451 16.21 8.95 13.06
C HIS A 451 14.70 8.69 13.21
N MET A 452 13.93 9.69 13.62
CA MET A 452 12.47 9.62 13.64
C MET A 452 11.93 10.13 12.33
N TYR A 453 10.83 9.53 11.87
CA TYR A 453 10.12 9.97 10.68
C TYR A 453 8.68 10.38 11.00
N TRP A 454 8.10 11.11 10.06
CA TRP A 454 6.71 11.52 10.14
C TRP A 454 5.81 10.33 9.81
N LYS A 455 4.90 10.00 10.73
CA LYS A 455 3.87 8.97 10.53
C LYS A 455 2.49 9.55 10.81
N ALA A 456 1.59 9.42 9.85
CA ALA A 456 0.18 9.71 10.01
C ALA A 456 -0.48 8.55 10.77
N GLY A 457 -1.26 8.89 11.78
CA GLY A 457 -2.04 7.94 12.56
C GLY A 457 -3.18 8.65 13.28
N ASN A 458 -4.15 7.88 13.77
CA ASN A 458 -5.22 8.45 14.57
C ASN A 458 -4.76 8.58 16.03
N ASP A 459 -5.11 9.69 16.67
CA ASP A 459 -4.94 9.85 18.11
C ASP A 459 -6.08 9.17 18.88
N GLU A 460 -6.01 9.22 20.21
CA GLU A 460 -7.00 8.67 21.14
C GLU A 460 -8.42 9.22 20.96
N ASN A 461 -8.56 10.35 20.26
CA ASN A 461 -9.84 10.98 19.94
C ASN A 461 -10.22 10.80 18.46
N LEU A 462 -9.55 9.89 17.75
CA LEU A 462 -9.76 9.56 16.33
C LEU A 462 -9.46 10.71 15.35
N TYR A 463 -8.73 11.74 15.77
CA TYR A 463 -8.21 12.73 14.82
C TYR A 463 -6.95 12.20 14.14
N THR A 464 -6.83 12.35 12.82
CA THR A 464 -5.58 11.99 12.13
C THR A 464 -4.50 13.03 12.41
N ARG A 465 -3.42 12.62 13.07
CA ARG A 465 -2.26 13.43 13.45
C ARG A 465 -0.98 12.94 12.78
N LEU A 466 0.00 13.82 12.66
CA LEU A 466 1.38 13.42 12.38
C LEU A 466 2.16 13.25 13.69
N ASN A 467 2.66 12.04 13.93
CA ASN A 467 3.49 11.70 15.07
C ASN A 467 4.92 11.33 14.64
N ALA A 468 5.84 11.34 15.60
CA ALA A 468 7.21 10.89 15.41
C ALA A 468 7.28 9.38 15.65
N SER A 469 7.73 8.64 14.64
CA SER A 469 7.90 7.19 14.73
C SER A 469 9.38 6.81 14.64
N THR A 470 9.79 5.85 15.48
CA THR A 470 11.12 5.24 15.50
C THR A 470 11.15 3.86 14.83
N GLY A 471 10.06 3.48 14.14
CA GLY A 471 9.96 2.17 13.48
C GLY A 471 10.82 2.06 12.22
N ALA A 472 10.43 1.19 11.30
CA ALA A 472 11.10 1.06 10.01
C ALA A 472 10.74 2.26 9.11
N ILE A 473 11.63 2.69 8.21
CA ILE A 473 11.38 3.86 7.34
C ILE A 473 10.25 3.60 6.33
N GLU A 474 9.96 2.33 6.08
CA GLU A 474 8.89 1.81 5.26
C GLU A 474 7.51 2.16 5.83
N ASP A 475 7.40 2.33 7.15
CA ASP A 475 6.17 2.76 7.84
C ASP A 475 5.97 4.28 7.79
N ALA A 476 6.92 5.02 7.22
CA ALA A 476 6.85 6.47 7.18
C ALA A 476 5.79 6.95 6.19
N THR A 477 5.14 8.05 6.54
CA THR A 477 4.21 8.70 5.63
C THR A 477 4.98 9.31 4.46
N ARG A 478 4.61 8.86 3.26
CA ARG A 478 5.12 9.39 2.00
C ARG A 478 4.32 10.63 1.60
N PHE A 479 5.02 11.68 1.22
CA PHE A 479 4.45 12.96 0.82
C PHE A 479 4.86 13.30 -0.62
N VAL A 480 3.88 13.66 -1.44
CA VAL A 480 4.09 14.40 -2.69
C VAL A 480 4.34 15.86 -2.33
N VAL A 481 5.48 16.37 -2.76
CA VAL A 481 5.83 17.79 -2.62
C VAL A 481 5.12 18.58 -3.71
N GLU A 482 4.31 19.56 -3.33
CA GLU A 482 3.62 20.45 -4.27
C GLU A 482 4.12 21.89 -4.10
N LYS A 483 4.53 22.56 -5.18
CA LYS A 483 4.89 23.98 -5.12
C LYS A 483 3.62 24.83 -4.96
N ALA A 484 3.61 25.74 -3.98
CA ALA A 484 2.37 26.29 -3.40
C ALA A 484 2.20 27.81 -3.43
#